data_AF-A0A2V6CIK2-F1
#
_entry.id   AF-A0A2V6CIK2-F1
#
_cell.length_a   1.000
_cell.length_b   1.000
_cell.length_c   1.000
_cell.angle_alpha   90.00
_cell.angle_beta   90.00
_cell.angle_gamma   90.00
#
_symmetry.space_group_name_H-M   'P 1'
#
loop_
_entity.id
_entity.type
_entity.pdbx_description
1 polymer ?
#
loop_
_entity_poly.entity_id
_entity_poly.type
_entity_poly.pdbx_seq_one_letter_code
_entity_poly.pdbx_strand_id
1 'polypeptide(L)'
;MWFTADDPRPRPFPLRRLLLPWAQPSDTAPAAPMERQVPEIAGGHWLPGKRLFFSDRLGCAKCHVIRGEGQRVGPDLSNLVQRDYTSVRKDIQLPNAAINPDHVASAIELSDGESLIGIVQLEADGVIQVAMADGILHQVARKNVKSVKPSTLSLMPEGLWDALTDDEHRDLMTFLLTSPLEPYAPAVEAQGQKLPPARKRSELAALLSVAHASPVTDPVTANSSQSLLTSAAKSLRVVLCASPKDAGHAAPGFHDYPLWRERWSKLLSLADGLSVETADRWPGAEHWQRADVIAFYHDNPAWTAAQTKDLDAFLERGGG
;
A
#
# COMPACT_ATOMS: atom_id res chain seq x y z
N MET A 1 -22.51 9.97 -10.39
CA MET A 1 -22.21 9.94 -8.95
C MET A 1 -23.25 9.10 -8.22
N TRP A 2 -22.94 8.57 -7.04
CA TRP A 2 -23.87 7.79 -6.20
C TRP A 2 -23.82 8.29 -4.75
N PHE A 3 -24.87 8.01 -3.99
CA PHE A 3 -25.00 8.28 -2.56
C PHE A 3 -25.71 7.10 -1.89
N THR A 4 -25.57 6.94 -0.56
CA THR A 4 -26.25 5.89 0.21
C THR A 4 -27.53 6.44 0.83
N ALA A 5 -28.38 5.56 1.35
CA ALA A 5 -29.54 5.99 2.14
C ALA A 5 -29.12 6.80 3.39
N ASP A 6 -27.91 6.55 3.90
CA ASP A 6 -27.38 7.17 5.12
C ASP A 6 -26.50 8.40 4.88
N ASP A 7 -26.04 8.65 3.64
CA ASP A 7 -25.18 9.80 3.30
C ASP A 7 -25.49 10.32 1.89
N PRO A 8 -26.09 11.52 1.76
CA PRO A 8 -26.51 12.09 0.48
C PRO A 8 -25.35 12.72 -0.32
N ARG A 9 -24.12 12.73 0.20
CA ARG A 9 -22.99 13.35 -0.51
C ARG A 9 -22.68 12.59 -1.80
N PRO A 10 -22.64 13.27 -2.96
CA PRO A 10 -22.43 12.62 -4.25
C PRO A 10 -20.97 12.18 -4.41
N ARG A 11 -20.75 10.90 -4.71
CA ARG A 11 -19.42 10.31 -4.91
C ARG A 11 -19.23 9.81 -6.35
N PRO A 12 -18.03 9.91 -6.94
CA PRO A 12 -17.75 9.30 -8.24
C PRO A 12 -18.03 7.79 -8.21
N PHE A 13 -18.49 7.23 -9.33
CA PHE A 13 -18.69 5.78 -9.43
C PHE A 13 -17.34 5.07 -9.43
N PRO A 14 -17.18 3.96 -8.69
CA PRO A 14 -15.96 3.16 -8.76
C PRO A 14 -15.84 2.56 -10.17
N LEU A 15 -14.81 2.96 -10.93
CA LEU A 15 -14.56 2.55 -12.32
C LEU A 15 -14.28 1.05 -12.51
N ARG A 16 -14.20 0.30 -11.41
CA ARG A 16 -13.84 -1.14 -11.38
C ARG A 16 -14.98 -2.10 -11.76
N ARG A 17 -16.12 -1.61 -12.25
CA ARG A 17 -17.27 -2.48 -12.60
C ARG A 17 -17.89 -2.11 -13.96
N LEU A 18 -17.14 -2.34 -15.03
CA LEU A 18 -17.66 -2.43 -16.39
C LEU A 18 -17.58 -3.90 -16.82
N LEU A 19 -18.72 -4.58 -16.89
CA LEU A 19 -18.81 -5.86 -17.56
C LEU A 19 -18.83 -5.62 -19.07
N LEU A 20 -17.95 -6.30 -19.80
CA LEU A 20 -17.97 -6.28 -21.25
C LEU A 20 -19.25 -6.96 -21.76
N PRO A 21 -19.83 -6.53 -22.91
CA PRO A 21 -21.10 -7.07 -23.42
C PRO A 21 -21.11 -8.59 -23.66
N TRP A 22 -19.93 -9.18 -23.83
CA TRP A 22 -19.73 -10.61 -24.06
C TRP A 22 -19.24 -11.37 -22.82
N ALA A 23 -19.06 -10.70 -21.68
CA ALA A 23 -18.69 -11.37 -20.44
C ALA A 23 -19.93 -12.05 -19.84
N GLN A 24 -19.86 -13.38 -19.69
CA GLN A 24 -20.82 -14.19 -18.94
C GLN A 24 -20.16 -14.51 -17.59
N PRO A 25 -20.28 -13.66 -16.55
CA PRO A 25 -19.73 -13.98 -15.25
C PRO A 25 -20.41 -15.24 -14.73
N SER A 26 -19.62 -16.19 -14.24
CA SER A 26 -20.17 -17.36 -13.54
C SER A 26 -20.96 -16.89 -12.32
N ASP A 27 -22.15 -17.45 -12.08
CA ASP A 27 -22.89 -17.26 -10.82
C ASP A 27 -22.16 -17.91 -9.62
N THR A 28 -21.14 -18.72 -9.89
CA THR A 28 -20.23 -19.19 -8.85
C THR A 28 -19.28 -18.06 -8.52
N ALA A 29 -19.40 -17.49 -7.32
CA ALA A 29 -18.35 -16.64 -6.77
C ALA A 29 -17.02 -17.39 -6.94
N PRO A 30 -15.98 -16.78 -7.55
CA PRO A 30 -14.66 -17.40 -7.55
C PRO A 30 -14.36 -17.74 -6.09
N ALA A 31 -13.90 -18.97 -5.84
CA ALA A 31 -13.44 -19.34 -4.51
C ALA A 31 -12.54 -18.21 -4.03
N ALA A 32 -12.83 -17.68 -2.83
CA ALA A 32 -12.00 -16.64 -2.23
C ALA A 32 -10.53 -17.07 -2.43
N PRO A 33 -9.64 -16.19 -2.93
CA PRO A 33 -8.27 -16.57 -3.20
C PRO A 33 -7.75 -17.30 -1.97
N MET A 34 -7.51 -18.61 -2.11
CA MET A 34 -6.99 -19.38 -0.99
C MET A 34 -5.66 -18.72 -0.67
N GLU A 35 -5.59 -18.09 0.50
CA GLU A 35 -4.39 -17.43 0.95
C GLU A 35 -3.29 -18.49 0.97
N ARG A 36 -2.33 -18.37 0.04
CA ARG A 36 -1.27 -19.36 -0.11
C ARG A 36 -0.48 -19.36 1.18
N GLN A 37 -0.58 -20.45 1.93
CA GLN A 37 0.26 -20.62 3.12
C GLN A 37 1.70 -20.83 2.69
N VAL A 38 2.59 -20.00 3.22
CA VAL A 38 4.04 -20.10 3.04
C VAL A 38 4.63 -20.28 4.45
N PRO A 39 4.94 -21.52 4.87
CA PRO A 39 5.38 -21.82 6.22
C PRO A 39 6.62 -21.03 6.67
N GLU A 40 7.53 -20.74 5.73
CA GLU A 40 8.80 -20.07 5.98
C GLU A 40 8.64 -18.61 6.45
N ILE A 41 7.52 -17.97 6.12
CA ILE A 41 7.21 -16.59 6.54
C ILE A 41 6.27 -16.55 7.75
N ALA A 42 5.99 -17.70 8.37
CA ALA A 42 5.14 -17.76 9.55
C ALA A 42 5.69 -16.85 10.66
N GLY A 43 4.83 -15.99 11.21
CA GLY A 43 5.21 -14.99 12.21
C GLY A 43 5.95 -13.77 11.67
N GLY A 44 6.19 -13.67 10.36
CA GLY A 44 6.76 -12.47 9.74
C GLY A 44 5.74 -11.33 9.67
N HIS A 45 6.25 -10.11 9.76
CA HIS A 45 5.46 -8.88 9.83
C HIS A 45 5.58 -8.06 8.54
N TRP A 46 4.43 -7.78 7.93
CA TRP A 46 4.35 -7.08 6.65
C TRP A 46 4.92 -5.66 6.68
N LEU A 47 4.65 -4.87 7.73
CA LEU A 47 5.09 -3.47 7.83
C LEU A 47 6.60 -3.31 8.04
N PRO A 48 7.25 -4.03 8.97
CA PRO A 48 8.71 -4.13 9.00
C PRO A 48 9.32 -4.55 7.67
N GLY A 49 8.73 -5.55 6.99
CA GLY A 49 9.16 -5.97 5.65
C GLY A 49 9.09 -4.85 4.61
N LYS A 50 7.99 -4.07 4.61
CA LYS A 50 7.87 -2.87 3.78
C LYS A 50 9.00 -1.89 4.10
N ARG A 51 9.26 -1.59 5.38
CA ARG A 51 10.33 -0.67 5.76
C ARG A 51 11.71 -1.14 5.29
N LEU A 52 12.01 -2.43 5.37
CA LEU A 52 13.25 -3.01 4.86
C LEU A 52 13.39 -2.79 3.36
N PHE A 53 12.34 -3.08 2.57
CA PHE A 53 12.34 -2.90 1.12
C PHE A 53 12.61 -1.45 0.68
N PHE A 54 12.02 -0.47 1.40
CA PHE A 54 12.18 0.96 1.13
C PHE A 54 13.38 1.59 1.86
N SER A 55 14.12 0.83 2.66
CA SER A 55 15.29 1.36 3.37
C SER A 55 16.46 1.61 2.42
N ASP A 56 17.27 2.61 2.72
CA ASP A 56 18.55 2.83 2.03
C ASP A 56 19.54 1.67 2.23
N ARG A 57 19.38 0.91 3.33
CA ARG A 57 20.23 -0.23 3.68
C ARG A 57 20.15 -1.35 2.66
N LEU A 58 18.94 -1.70 2.23
CA LEU A 58 18.74 -2.72 1.19
C LEU A 58 18.59 -2.10 -0.21
N GLY A 59 18.05 -0.88 -0.30
CA GLY A 59 17.93 -0.15 -1.55
C GLY A 59 17.03 -0.80 -2.60
N CYS A 60 16.19 -1.79 -2.25
CA CYS A 60 15.38 -2.52 -3.22
C CYS A 60 14.49 -1.57 -4.05
N ALA A 61 13.88 -0.58 -3.39
CA ALA A 61 13.04 0.43 -4.03
C ALA A 61 13.79 1.41 -4.97
N LYS A 62 15.12 1.48 -4.91
CA LYS A 62 15.95 2.27 -5.85
C LYS A 62 15.98 1.68 -7.25
N CYS A 63 15.71 0.37 -7.34
CA CYS A 63 15.73 -0.35 -8.61
C CYS A 63 14.38 -0.97 -8.97
N HIS A 64 13.57 -1.38 -7.99
CA HIS A 64 12.34 -2.12 -8.23
C HIS A 64 11.09 -1.31 -7.88
N VAL A 65 10.08 -1.45 -8.73
CA VAL A 65 8.71 -1.05 -8.42
C VAL A 65 8.01 -2.19 -7.71
N ILE A 66 7.27 -1.88 -6.66
CA ILE A 66 6.29 -2.79 -6.07
C ILE A 66 5.02 -2.03 -5.76
N ARG A 67 3.89 -2.49 -6.29
CA ARG A 67 2.55 -1.93 -6.07
C ARG A 67 2.47 -0.42 -6.39
N GLY A 68 3.21 0.01 -7.41
CA GLY A 68 3.24 1.40 -7.88
C GLY A 68 4.22 2.31 -7.13
N GLU A 69 4.96 1.81 -6.14
CA GLU A 69 5.99 2.56 -5.41
C GLU A 69 7.40 2.06 -5.80
N GLY A 70 8.39 2.95 -5.90
CA GLY A 70 9.78 2.62 -6.24
C GLY A 70 10.20 3.11 -7.64
N GLN A 71 11.34 2.62 -8.13
CA GLN A 71 11.90 2.97 -9.45
C GLN A 71 11.86 1.79 -10.40
N ARG A 72 11.83 2.06 -11.71
CA ARG A 72 11.71 1.05 -12.76
C ARG A 72 13.06 0.81 -13.46
N VAL A 73 14.08 0.41 -12.71
CA VAL A 73 15.39 -0.01 -13.27
C VAL A 73 15.38 -1.52 -13.49
N GLY A 74 15.02 -2.27 -12.45
CA GLY A 74 14.78 -3.71 -12.47
C GLY A 74 13.31 -4.07 -12.68
N PRO A 75 12.98 -5.38 -12.65
CA PRO A 75 11.63 -5.88 -12.81
C PRO A 75 10.62 -5.32 -11.80
N ASP A 76 9.35 -5.20 -12.22
CA ASP A 76 8.23 -4.92 -11.33
C ASP A 76 7.93 -6.16 -10.46
N LEU A 77 7.99 -5.97 -9.14
CA LEU A 77 7.86 -7.04 -8.14
C LEU A 77 6.42 -7.19 -7.62
N SER A 78 5.46 -6.46 -8.19
CA SER A 78 4.05 -6.49 -7.73
C SER A 78 3.42 -7.89 -7.80
N ASN A 79 3.89 -8.74 -8.71
CA ASN A 79 3.39 -10.10 -8.93
C ASN A 79 4.11 -11.18 -8.11
N LEU A 80 5.03 -10.81 -7.21
CA LEU A 80 5.76 -11.79 -6.39
C LEU A 80 4.86 -12.63 -5.48
N VAL A 81 3.64 -12.17 -5.17
CA VAL A 81 2.64 -12.91 -4.38
C VAL A 81 2.28 -14.28 -4.99
N GLN A 82 2.52 -14.48 -6.28
CA GLN A 82 2.28 -15.76 -6.97
C GLN A 82 3.53 -16.65 -7.02
N ARG A 83 4.69 -16.14 -6.65
CA ARG A 83 5.97 -16.85 -6.72
C ARG A 83 6.21 -17.67 -5.45
N ASP A 84 7.01 -18.71 -5.58
CA ASP A 84 7.42 -19.54 -4.46
C ASP A 84 8.55 -18.88 -3.65
N TYR A 85 8.54 -19.13 -2.34
CA TYR A 85 9.52 -18.59 -1.40
C TYR A 85 10.96 -18.90 -1.82
N THR A 86 11.23 -20.15 -2.19
CA THR A 86 12.57 -20.62 -2.54
C THR A 86 13.11 -19.91 -3.78
N SER A 87 12.29 -19.68 -4.81
CA SER A 87 12.67 -18.94 -6.01
C SER A 87 12.99 -17.49 -5.67
N VAL A 88 12.10 -16.79 -4.95
CA VAL A 88 12.33 -15.37 -4.62
C VAL A 88 13.56 -15.22 -3.72
N ARG A 89 13.74 -16.10 -2.74
CA ARG A 89 14.96 -16.13 -1.91
C ARG A 89 16.21 -16.33 -2.76
N LYS A 90 16.17 -17.27 -3.71
CA LYS A 90 17.31 -17.56 -4.59
C LYS A 90 17.66 -16.36 -5.46
N ASP A 91 16.66 -15.66 -5.99
CA ASP A 91 16.86 -14.45 -6.80
C ASP A 91 17.56 -13.34 -5.99
N ILE A 92 17.24 -13.22 -4.69
CA ILE A 92 17.89 -12.26 -3.78
C ILE A 92 19.31 -12.71 -3.37
N GLN A 93 19.49 -13.99 -3.08
CA GLN A 93 20.77 -14.56 -2.64
C GLN A 93 21.80 -14.60 -3.78
N LEU A 94 21.35 -14.90 -5.00
CA LEU A 94 22.19 -15.17 -6.15
C LEU A 94 21.72 -14.36 -7.37
N PRO A 95 21.82 -13.02 -7.34
CA PRO A 95 21.30 -12.16 -8.40
C PRO A 95 21.98 -12.40 -9.77
N ASN A 96 23.18 -12.99 -9.77
CA ASN A 96 23.92 -13.36 -10.97
C ASN A 96 23.55 -14.74 -11.54
N ALA A 97 22.81 -15.58 -10.80
CA ALA A 97 22.50 -16.95 -11.23
C ALA A 97 21.42 -17.00 -12.32
N ALA A 98 20.54 -16.01 -12.38
CA ALA A 98 19.52 -15.87 -13.40
C ALA A 98 19.17 -14.39 -13.59
N ILE A 99 19.57 -13.82 -14.72
CA ILE A 99 19.27 -12.42 -15.07
C ILE A 99 18.08 -12.42 -16.03
N ASN A 100 17.06 -11.62 -15.73
CA ASN A 100 15.94 -11.42 -16.65
C ASN A 100 16.47 -10.81 -17.97
N PRO A 101 16.20 -11.41 -19.14
CA PRO A 101 16.67 -10.91 -20.44
C PRO A 101 16.33 -9.43 -20.69
N ASP A 102 15.20 -8.95 -20.18
CA ASP A 102 14.75 -7.55 -20.35
C ASP A 102 15.50 -6.57 -19.43
N HIS A 103 16.31 -7.07 -18.49
CA HIS A 103 17.03 -6.28 -17.48
C HIS A 103 18.53 -6.64 -17.42
N VAL A 104 19.09 -7.13 -18.53
CA VAL A 104 20.53 -7.39 -18.63
C VAL A 104 21.29 -6.06 -18.66
N ALA A 105 22.14 -5.84 -17.67
CA ALA A 105 23.04 -4.70 -17.65
C ALA A 105 24.03 -4.78 -18.83
N SER A 106 24.43 -3.63 -19.35
CA SER A 106 25.42 -3.52 -20.42
C SER A 106 26.53 -2.55 -20.01
N ALA A 107 27.76 -2.90 -20.37
CA ALA A 107 28.90 -1.99 -20.35
C ALA A 107 28.85 -1.15 -21.63
N ILE A 108 28.73 0.16 -21.46
CA ILE A 108 28.58 1.14 -22.53
C ILE A 108 29.83 2.00 -22.55
N GLU A 109 30.67 1.80 -23.56
CA GLU A 109 31.89 2.58 -23.76
C GLU A 109 31.56 3.82 -24.59
N LEU A 110 31.87 5.00 -24.07
CA LEU A 110 31.70 6.28 -24.74
C LEU A 110 32.93 6.67 -25.56
N SER A 111 32.74 7.59 -26.49
CA SER A 111 33.77 8.03 -27.45
C SER A 111 34.84 8.91 -26.81
N ASP A 112 34.54 9.50 -25.65
CA ASP A 112 35.48 10.25 -24.80
C ASP A 112 36.31 9.35 -23.88
N GLY A 113 36.04 8.03 -23.89
CA GLY A 113 36.73 7.03 -23.06
C GLY A 113 36.05 6.75 -21.72
N GLU A 114 34.94 7.41 -21.39
CA GLU A 114 34.13 7.06 -20.23
C GLU A 114 33.41 5.71 -20.44
N SER A 115 33.16 4.97 -19.36
CA SER A 115 32.43 3.70 -19.40
C SER A 115 31.30 3.72 -18.39
N LEU A 116 30.09 3.46 -18.86
CA LEU A 116 28.87 3.39 -18.05
C LEU A 116 28.44 1.92 -17.91
N ILE A 117 27.85 1.58 -16.76
CA ILE A 117 27.23 0.27 -16.53
C ILE A 117 25.78 0.50 -16.15
N GLY A 118 24.86 -0.02 -16.96
CA GLY A 118 23.43 0.10 -16.72
C GLY A 118 22.59 -0.69 -17.70
N ILE A 119 21.28 -0.69 -17.51
CA ILE A 119 20.31 -1.41 -18.34
C ILE A 119 19.83 -0.47 -19.44
N VAL A 120 19.96 -0.88 -20.70
CA VAL A 120 19.45 -0.12 -21.85
C VAL A 120 17.93 -0.33 -21.93
N GLN A 121 17.15 0.72 -21.66
CA GLN A 121 15.68 0.62 -21.66
C GLN A 121 15.04 0.99 -22.99
N LEU A 122 15.63 1.98 -23.68
CA LEU A 122 15.11 2.51 -24.92
C LEU A 122 16.26 3.01 -25.79
N GLU A 123 16.23 2.65 -27.07
CA GLU A 123 17.05 3.27 -28.11
C GLU A 123 16.11 3.84 -29.17
N ALA A 124 15.94 5.16 -29.18
CA ALA A 124 15.05 5.87 -30.10
C ALA A 124 15.60 7.27 -30.39
N ASP A 125 15.30 7.81 -31.57
CA ASP A 125 15.65 9.19 -31.95
C ASP A 125 17.13 9.58 -31.78
N GLY A 126 18.03 8.59 -31.92
CA GLY A 126 19.47 8.80 -31.75
C GLY A 126 19.90 8.98 -30.28
N VAL A 127 19.05 8.63 -29.31
CA VAL A 127 19.33 8.63 -27.88
C VAL A 127 19.17 7.22 -27.32
N ILE A 128 20.11 6.82 -26.46
CA ILE A 128 20.02 5.61 -25.64
C ILE A 128 19.68 6.04 -24.21
N GLN A 129 18.59 5.51 -23.67
CA GLN A 129 18.25 5.64 -22.25
C GLN A 129 18.84 4.47 -21.47
N VAL A 130 19.66 4.80 -20.48
CA VAL A 130 20.39 3.85 -19.65
C VAL A 130 19.94 4.02 -18.21
N ALA A 131 19.35 2.98 -17.64
CA ALA A 131 19.01 2.95 -16.22
C ALA A 131 20.21 2.44 -15.42
N MET A 132 20.74 3.27 -14.51
CA MET A 132 21.92 2.94 -13.72
C MET A 132 21.56 2.49 -12.30
N ALA A 133 22.56 2.00 -11.56
CA ALA A 133 22.38 1.44 -10.22
C ALA A 133 21.96 2.48 -9.17
N ASP A 134 22.15 3.77 -9.45
CA ASP A 134 21.71 4.88 -8.60
C ASP A 134 20.19 5.17 -8.70
N GLY A 135 19.48 4.45 -9.58
CA GLY A 135 18.05 4.67 -9.83
C GLY A 135 17.76 5.76 -10.85
N ILE A 136 18.78 6.36 -11.47
CA ILE A 136 18.65 7.48 -12.41
C ILE A 136 18.68 6.95 -13.85
N LEU A 137 17.81 7.53 -14.68
CA LEU A 137 17.82 7.32 -16.14
C LEU A 137 18.74 8.35 -16.80
N HIS A 138 19.83 7.85 -17.36
CA HIS A 138 20.79 8.65 -18.13
C HIS A 138 20.43 8.62 -19.62
N GLN A 139 20.45 9.78 -20.26
CA GLN A 139 20.30 9.89 -21.71
C GLN A 139 21.67 10.08 -22.34
N VAL A 140 22.06 9.15 -23.20
CA VAL A 140 23.33 9.18 -23.92
C VAL A 140 23.03 9.31 -25.41
N ALA A 141 23.62 10.31 -26.07
CA ALA A 141 23.50 10.43 -27.51
C ALA A 141 24.18 9.22 -28.19
N ARG A 142 23.47 8.52 -29.08
CA ARG A 142 23.96 7.30 -29.75
C ARG A 142 25.28 7.50 -30.48
N LYS A 143 25.50 8.69 -31.03
CA LYS A 143 26.74 9.11 -31.71
C LYS A 143 27.97 9.14 -30.79
N ASN A 144 27.76 9.28 -29.47
CA ASN A 144 28.83 9.27 -28.49
C ASN A 144 29.12 7.85 -28.00
N VAL A 145 28.30 6.86 -28.32
CA VAL A 145 28.50 5.47 -27.90
C VAL A 145 29.40 4.73 -28.89
N LYS A 146 30.55 4.29 -28.39
CA LYS A 146 31.55 3.52 -29.12
C LYS A 146 31.22 2.03 -29.14
N SER A 147 30.83 1.45 -28.00
CA SER A 147 30.40 0.06 -27.93
C SER A 147 29.39 -0.19 -26.80
N VAL A 148 28.52 -1.19 -26.98
CA VAL A 148 27.60 -1.70 -25.97
C VAL A 148 27.81 -3.19 -25.88
N LYS A 149 28.18 -3.70 -24.70
CA LYS A 149 28.42 -5.12 -24.46
C LYS A 149 27.57 -5.60 -23.28
N PRO A 150 26.76 -6.66 -23.45
CA PRO A 150 26.05 -7.27 -22.33
C PRO A 150 27.01 -7.69 -21.22
N SER A 151 26.64 -7.39 -19.98
CA SER A 151 27.35 -7.81 -18.78
C SER A 151 26.92 -9.22 -18.38
N THR A 152 27.86 -10.01 -17.89
CA THR A 152 27.57 -11.29 -17.21
C THR A 152 27.18 -11.09 -15.74
N LEU A 153 27.28 -9.86 -15.24
CA LEU A 153 26.93 -9.46 -13.89
C LEU A 153 25.63 -8.65 -13.89
N SER A 154 24.75 -8.98 -12.94
CA SER A 154 23.54 -8.24 -12.61
C SER A 154 23.88 -6.87 -12.02
N LEU A 155 22.97 -5.92 -12.20
CA LEU A 155 23.03 -4.62 -11.53
C LEU A 155 22.56 -4.72 -10.05
N MET A 156 21.89 -5.81 -9.70
CA MET A 156 21.46 -6.08 -8.32
C MET A 156 22.67 -6.48 -7.45
N PRO A 157 22.91 -5.80 -6.31
CA PRO A 157 24.03 -6.13 -5.43
C PRO A 157 23.95 -7.53 -4.83
N GLU A 158 25.09 -8.18 -4.67
CA GLU A 158 25.23 -9.42 -3.90
C GLU A 158 25.25 -9.15 -2.38
N GLY A 159 25.01 -10.18 -1.57
CA GLY A 159 25.09 -10.10 -0.11
C GLY A 159 23.91 -9.40 0.58
N LEU A 160 22.90 -8.96 -0.17
CA LEU A 160 21.68 -8.36 0.39
C LEU A 160 20.94 -9.30 1.34
N TRP A 161 20.91 -10.59 1.02
CA TRP A 161 20.31 -11.60 1.89
C TRP A 161 21.10 -11.79 3.18
N ASP A 162 22.42 -11.91 3.10
CA ASP A 162 23.27 -12.20 4.26
C ASP A 162 23.38 -11.00 5.23
N ALA A 163 23.05 -9.80 4.77
CA ALA A 163 22.97 -8.59 5.58
C ALA A 163 21.72 -8.50 6.46
N LEU A 164 20.79 -9.44 6.35
CA LEU A 164 19.52 -9.47 7.09
C LEU A 164 19.56 -10.53 8.20
N THR A 165 18.90 -10.26 9.32
CA THR A 165 18.64 -11.28 10.35
C THR A 165 17.53 -12.23 9.91
N ASP A 166 17.40 -13.39 10.58
CA ASP A 166 16.32 -14.35 10.29
C ASP A 166 14.92 -13.73 10.42
N ASP A 167 14.74 -12.79 11.35
CA ASP A 167 13.48 -12.06 11.53
C ASP A 167 13.23 -11.09 10.36
N GLU A 168 14.28 -10.37 9.93
CA GLU A 168 14.22 -9.48 8.78
C GLU A 168 13.99 -10.24 7.47
N HIS A 169 14.53 -11.45 7.31
CA HIS A 169 14.21 -12.34 6.19
C HIS A 169 12.72 -12.64 6.16
N ARG A 170 12.15 -13.08 7.28
CA ARG A 170 10.72 -13.40 7.37
C ARG A 170 9.85 -12.19 7.09
N ASP A 171 10.18 -11.04 7.68
CA ASP A 171 9.44 -9.79 7.49
C ASP A 171 9.47 -9.33 6.03
N LEU A 172 10.66 -9.27 5.40
CA LEU A 172 10.82 -8.89 3.99
C LEU A 172 10.04 -9.85 3.09
N MET A 173 10.18 -11.16 3.30
CA MET A 173 9.50 -12.17 2.48
C MET A 173 7.99 -12.15 2.70
N THR A 174 7.50 -11.84 3.92
CA THR A 174 6.07 -11.57 4.17
C THR A 174 5.60 -10.41 3.29
N PHE A 175 6.32 -9.30 3.27
CA PHE A 175 5.94 -8.13 2.45
C PHE A 175 5.89 -8.43 0.94
N LEU A 176 6.86 -9.20 0.43
CA LEU A 176 6.98 -9.52 -0.99
C LEU A 176 5.97 -10.58 -1.45
N LEU A 177 5.72 -11.61 -0.64
CA LEU A 177 4.94 -12.79 -1.03
C LEU A 177 3.48 -12.74 -0.62
N THR A 178 3.08 -11.81 0.24
CA THR A 178 1.67 -11.64 0.64
C THR A 178 1.15 -10.31 0.15
N SER A 179 -0.13 -10.28 -0.27
CA SER A 179 -0.81 -9.04 -0.61
C SER A 179 -0.74 -8.05 0.55
N PRO A 180 -0.87 -6.73 0.29
CA PRO A 180 -1.05 -5.77 1.37
C PRO A 180 -2.13 -6.24 2.31
N LEU A 181 -2.05 -5.81 3.57
CA LEU A 181 -3.20 -5.80 4.46
C LEU A 181 -4.25 -4.88 3.82
N GLU A 182 -4.98 -5.39 2.82
CA GLU A 182 -6.22 -4.77 2.41
C GLU A 182 -7.07 -4.77 3.67
N PRO A 183 -7.70 -3.64 4.04
CA PRO A 183 -8.74 -3.71 5.05
C PRO A 183 -9.67 -4.81 4.56
N TYR A 184 -9.71 -5.91 5.30
CA TYR A 184 -10.61 -7.02 5.05
C TYR A 184 -11.98 -6.36 4.95
N ALA A 185 -12.43 -6.10 3.74
CA ALA A 185 -13.83 -5.84 3.49
C ALA A 185 -14.39 -7.22 3.82
N PRO A 186 -15.02 -7.42 5.00
CA PRO A 186 -15.67 -8.68 5.24
C PRO A 186 -16.54 -8.90 4.02
N ALA A 187 -16.43 -10.09 3.45
CA ALA A 187 -17.09 -10.45 2.23
C ALA A 187 -18.60 -10.18 2.38
N VAL A 188 -19.03 -8.96 2.06
CA VAL A 188 -20.43 -8.59 1.84
C VAL A 188 -20.96 -9.49 0.71
N GLU A 189 -20.05 -9.95 -0.15
CA GLU A 189 -20.27 -10.94 -1.20
C GLU A 189 -20.46 -12.39 -0.68
N ALA A 190 -19.97 -12.75 0.52
CA ALA A 190 -20.14 -14.09 1.10
C ALA A 190 -21.45 -14.30 1.87
N GLN A 191 -22.20 -13.23 2.15
CA GLN A 191 -23.46 -13.29 2.90
C GLN A 191 -24.70 -13.52 2.02
N GLY A 192 -24.51 -14.03 0.80
CA GLY A 192 -25.63 -14.34 -0.11
C GLY A 192 -26.40 -13.13 -0.61
N GLN A 193 -25.89 -11.91 -0.39
CA GLN A 193 -26.47 -10.71 -1.01
C GLN A 193 -26.21 -10.73 -2.52
N LYS A 194 -27.30 -10.82 -3.29
CA LYS A 194 -27.25 -10.79 -4.75
C LYS A 194 -26.65 -9.46 -5.20
N LEU A 195 -25.54 -9.50 -5.94
CA LEU A 195 -24.92 -8.31 -6.53
C LEU A 195 -25.99 -7.49 -7.26
N PRO A 196 -26.02 -6.16 -7.09
CA PRO A 196 -26.93 -5.33 -7.88
C PRO A 196 -26.64 -5.52 -9.37
N PRO A 197 -27.67 -5.51 -10.24
CA PRO A 197 -27.51 -5.78 -11.66
C PRO A 197 -26.57 -4.77 -12.32
N ALA A 198 -25.79 -5.23 -13.30
CA ALA A 198 -24.91 -4.37 -14.07
C ALA A 198 -25.72 -3.27 -14.80
N ARG A 199 -25.26 -2.03 -14.68
CA ARG A 199 -25.93 -0.85 -15.27
C ARG A 199 -25.80 -0.86 -16.79
N LYS A 200 -26.83 -0.37 -17.50
CA LYS A 200 -26.82 -0.30 -18.97
C LYS A 200 -25.91 0.84 -19.45
N ARG A 201 -25.26 0.66 -20.60
CA ARG A 201 -24.35 1.66 -21.19
C ARG A 201 -25.02 3.03 -21.46
N SER A 202 -26.32 3.03 -21.76
CA SER A 202 -27.11 4.25 -21.93
C SER A 202 -27.20 5.10 -20.65
N GLU A 203 -27.25 4.44 -19.49
CA GLU A 203 -27.34 5.09 -18.18
C GLU A 203 -26.00 5.73 -17.79
N LEU A 204 -24.88 5.10 -18.19
CA LEU A 204 -23.53 5.66 -18.02
C LEU A 204 -23.30 6.85 -18.95
N ALA A 205 -23.75 6.77 -20.20
CA ALA A 205 -23.58 7.85 -21.18
C ALA A 205 -24.26 9.16 -20.71
N ALA A 206 -25.45 9.07 -20.11
CA ALA A 206 -26.17 10.22 -19.56
C ALA A 206 -25.46 10.86 -18.35
N LEU A 207 -24.70 10.08 -17.58
CA LEU A 207 -23.93 10.58 -16.43
C LEU A 207 -22.62 11.24 -16.85
N LEU A 208 -22.02 10.78 -17.94
CA LEU A 208 -20.79 11.33 -18.51
C LEU A 208 -21.03 12.60 -19.32
N SER A 209 -22.27 12.84 -19.79
CA SER A 209 -22.64 14.04 -20.55
C SER A 209 -22.93 15.27 -19.67
N VAL A 210 -22.93 15.13 -18.34
CA VAL A 210 -23.07 16.28 -17.43
C VAL A 210 -21.71 16.98 -17.31
N ALA A 211 -21.62 18.21 -17.82
CA ALA A 211 -20.47 19.08 -17.61
C ALA A 211 -20.33 19.33 -16.10
N HIS A 212 -19.22 18.91 -15.52
CA HIS A 212 -18.96 19.11 -14.09
C HIS A 212 -18.65 20.60 -13.88
N ALA A 213 -19.50 21.27 -13.10
CA ALA A 213 -19.25 22.63 -12.66
C ALA A 213 -18.02 22.65 -11.74
N SER A 214 -17.03 23.41 -12.18
CA SER A 214 -15.81 23.86 -11.49
C SER A 214 -14.79 22.78 -11.10
N PRO A 215 -13.49 23.01 -11.39
CA PRO A 215 -12.44 22.25 -10.74
C PRO A 215 -12.53 22.57 -9.25
N VAL A 216 -12.72 21.55 -8.43
CA VAL A 216 -12.21 21.62 -7.06
C VAL A 216 -10.72 21.82 -7.23
N THR A 217 -10.24 23.05 -7.07
CA THR A 217 -8.83 23.32 -6.87
C THR A 217 -8.48 22.82 -5.48
N ASP A 218 -8.46 21.50 -5.32
CA ASP A 218 -7.64 20.89 -4.30
C ASP A 218 -6.20 21.29 -4.64
N PRO A 219 -5.42 21.84 -3.71
CA PRO A 219 -3.97 21.96 -3.89
C PRO A 219 -3.29 20.58 -3.78
N VAL A 220 -3.95 19.52 -4.28
CA VAL A 220 -3.44 18.16 -4.39
C VAL A 220 -3.13 17.92 -5.87
N THR A 221 -2.29 18.78 -6.43
CA THR A 221 -1.63 18.53 -7.71
C THR A 221 -0.13 18.61 -7.50
N ALA A 222 0.54 17.52 -7.85
CA ALA A 222 1.97 17.22 -7.77
C ALA A 222 2.47 16.66 -6.42
N ASN A 223 2.85 15.38 -6.44
CA ASN A 223 3.71 14.69 -5.46
C ASN A 223 3.24 14.72 -3.98
N SER A 224 2.11 14.07 -3.71
CA SER A 224 1.59 13.89 -2.34
C SER A 224 2.43 12.96 -1.44
N SER A 225 3.46 12.28 -1.97
CA SER A 225 4.43 11.55 -1.14
C SER A 225 5.49 12.47 -0.52
N GLN A 226 5.77 13.65 -1.09
CA GLN A 226 6.74 14.61 -0.54
C GLN A 226 6.12 15.67 0.38
N SER A 227 4.84 16.04 0.15
CA SER A 227 4.17 17.07 0.98
C SER A 227 3.87 16.60 2.41
N LEU A 228 3.76 15.28 2.65
CA LEU A 228 3.60 14.71 3.99
C LEU A 228 4.94 14.60 4.75
N LEU A 229 6.07 14.66 4.05
CA LEU A 229 7.42 14.50 4.63
C LEU A 229 8.04 15.83 5.07
N THR A 230 7.42 16.98 4.76
CA THR A 230 7.99 18.32 4.99
C THR A 230 7.15 19.22 5.87
N SER A 231 5.90 18.86 6.17
CA SER A 231 5.20 19.45 7.31
C SER A 231 5.86 18.89 8.57
N ALA A 232 6.39 19.73 9.44
CA ALA A 232 6.70 19.34 10.81
C ALA A 232 5.40 18.81 11.43
N ALA A 233 5.18 17.49 11.34
CA ALA A 233 3.91 16.87 11.63
C ALA A 233 3.62 17.13 13.11
N LYS A 234 2.63 17.96 13.37
CA LYS A 234 2.16 18.23 14.73
C LYS A 234 1.79 16.87 15.33
N SER A 235 2.43 16.51 16.45
CA SER A 235 2.19 15.21 17.04
C SER A 235 0.73 15.07 17.42
N LEU A 236 0.09 13.97 17.02
CA LEU A 236 -1.31 13.69 17.27
C LEU A 236 -1.45 12.73 18.45
N ARG A 237 -2.36 13.07 19.36
CA ARG A 237 -2.79 12.23 20.47
C ARG A 237 -4.13 11.58 20.13
N VAL A 238 -4.12 10.26 19.97
CA VAL A 238 -5.30 9.46 19.64
C VAL A 238 -5.72 8.67 20.87
N VAL A 239 -7.01 8.73 21.22
CA VAL A 239 -7.59 7.93 22.31
C VAL A 239 -8.52 6.88 21.72
N LEU A 240 -8.25 5.61 22.00
CA LEU A 240 -9.08 4.48 21.56
C LEU A 240 -9.99 4.01 22.70
N CYS A 241 -11.29 4.18 22.52
CA CYS A 241 -12.33 3.80 23.48
C CYS A 241 -12.96 2.47 23.10
N ALA A 242 -12.90 1.49 24.00
CA ALA A 242 -13.46 0.15 23.78
C ALA A 242 -14.21 -0.39 25.00
N SER A 243 -15.17 -1.28 24.75
CA SER A 243 -15.90 -2.02 25.79
C SER A 243 -15.27 -3.39 26.10
N PRO A 244 -15.64 -4.02 27.22
CA PRO A 244 -15.46 -5.46 27.39
C PRO A 244 -16.10 -6.24 26.25
N LYS A 245 -15.58 -7.43 25.97
CA LYS A 245 -16.13 -8.34 24.96
C LYS A 245 -17.55 -8.78 25.34
N ASP A 246 -18.46 -8.78 24.36
CA ASP A 246 -19.85 -9.20 24.57
C ASP A 246 -19.93 -10.68 24.96
N ALA A 247 -20.66 -11.00 26.04
CA ALA A 247 -20.80 -12.37 26.53
C ALA A 247 -21.65 -13.29 25.62
N GLY A 248 -22.46 -12.71 24.71
CA GLY A 248 -23.43 -13.44 23.88
C GLY A 248 -22.90 -14.00 22.56
N HIS A 249 -21.67 -13.66 22.16
CA HIS A 249 -21.09 -14.07 20.87
C HIS A 249 -19.84 -14.93 21.11
N ALA A 250 -20.05 -16.22 21.36
CA ALA A 250 -18.96 -17.21 21.51
C ALA A 250 -18.27 -17.56 20.18
N ALA A 251 -18.76 -17.08 19.04
CA ALA A 251 -18.15 -17.26 17.73
C ALA A 251 -16.91 -16.34 17.57
N PRO A 252 -15.79 -16.82 17.01
CA PRO A 252 -14.61 -15.99 16.75
C PRO A 252 -14.96 -14.83 15.80
N GLY A 253 -14.58 -13.59 16.16
CA GLY A 253 -14.52 -12.46 15.22
C GLY A 253 -15.67 -11.45 15.25
N PHE A 254 -16.74 -11.68 16.01
CA PHE A 254 -17.81 -10.67 16.17
C PHE A 254 -17.70 -9.98 17.54
N HIS A 255 -17.61 -8.64 17.50
CA HIS A 255 -17.60 -7.72 18.66
C HIS A 255 -16.47 -7.94 19.69
N ASP A 256 -15.26 -8.23 19.22
CA ASP A 256 -14.07 -8.26 20.08
C ASP A 256 -13.42 -6.86 20.18
N TYR A 257 -14.06 -5.97 20.93
CA TYR A 257 -13.59 -4.59 21.14
C TYR A 257 -12.20 -4.51 21.80
N PRO A 258 -11.83 -5.40 22.77
CA PRO A 258 -10.48 -5.43 23.32
C PRO A 258 -9.42 -5.77 22.26
N LEU A 259 -9.68 -6.77 21.41
CA LEU A 259 -8.77 -7.13 20.32
C LEU A 259 -8.65 -6.02 19.27
N TRP A 260 -9.74 -5.31 18.96
CA TRP A 260 -9.69 -4.10 18.14
C TRP A 260 -8.75 -3.07 18.76
N ARG A 261 -8.95 -2.72 20.03
CA ARG A 261 -8.15 -1.70 20.73
C ARG A 261 -6.67 -2.08 20.73
N GLU A 262 -6.35 -3.33 21.05
CA GLU A 262 -4.97 -3.81 21.06
C GLU A 262 -4.30 -3.68 19.68
N ARG A 263 -4.98 -4.12 18.62
CA ARG A 263 -4.45 -4.09 17.25
C ARG A 263 -4.24 -2.66 16.76
N TRP A 264 -5.23 -1.79 16.97
CA TRP A 264 -5.17 -0.41 16.51
C TRP A 264 -4.21 0.44 17.33
N SER A 265 -4.09 0.20 18.64
CA SER A 265 -3.05 0.85 19.45
C SER A 265 -1.66 0.52 18.93
N LYS A 266 -1.38 -0.75 18.64
CA LYS A 266 -0.09 -1.17 18.06
C LYS A 266 0.11 -0.54 16.68
N LEU A 267 -0.88 -0.61 15.80
CA LEU A 267 -0.77 -0.12 14.42
C LEU A 267 -0.52 1.40 14.37
N LEU A 268 -1.30 2.18 15.11
CA LEU A 268 -1.20 3.64 15.11
C LEU A 268 0.08 4.14 15.78
N SER A 269 0.58 3.44 16.80
CA SER A 269 1.84 3.79 17.47
C SER A 269 3.08 3.56 16.57
N LEU A 270 2.94 2.87 15.43
CA LEU A 270 4.04 2.68 14.47
C LEU A 270 4.26 3.88 13.55
N ALA A 271 3.33 4.85 13.53
CA ALA A 271 3.42 6.01 12.67
C ALA A 271 4.12 7.17 13.41
N ASP A 272 5.00 7.89 12.70
CA ASP A 272 5.76 8.99 13.27
C ASP A 272 4.83 10.14 13.71
N GLY A 273 5.10 10.68 14.90
CA GLY A 273 4.30 11.76 15.47
C GLY A 273 2.94 11.35 16.01
N LEU A 274 2.64 10.06 16.15
CA LEU A 274 1.42 9.58 16.80
C LEU A 274 1.69 9.05 18.21
N SER A 275 0.82 9.42 19.13
CA SER A 275 0.78 8.87 20.49
C SER A 275 -0.63 8.32 20.73
N VAL A 276 -0.70 7.10 21.23
CA VAL A 276 -1.97 6.39 21.43
C VAL A 276 -2.20 6.12 22.90
N GLU A 277 -3.34 6.59 23.39
CA GLU A 277 -3.86 6.30 24.72
C GLU A 277 -5.15 5.48 24.59
N THR A 278 -5.56 4.83 25.67
CA THR A 278 -6.72 3.94 25.67
C THR A 278 -7.65 4.28 26.81
N ALA A 279 -8.95 4.19 26.54
CA ALA A 279 -9.99 4.37 27.56
C ALA A 279 -10.99 3.21 27.53
N ASP A 280 -11.53 2.87 28.70
CA ASP A 280 -12.62 1.91 28.83
C ASP A 280 -13.95 2.63 28.70
N ARG A 281 -14.72 2.29 27.67
CA ARG A 281 -16.03 2.88 27.30
C ARG A 281 -16.00 4.39 27.02
N TRP A 282 -15.65 5.21 28.00
CA TRP A 282 -15.68 6.68 27.93
C TRP A 282 -14.33 7.30 28.31
N PRO A 283 -13.88 8.37 27.62
CA PRO A 283 -12.66 9.07 28.00
C PRO A 283 -12.77 9.77 29.36
N GLY A 284 -11.65 9.80 30.10
CA GLY A 284 -11.54 10.62 31.30
C GLY A 284 -11.34 12.11 30.97
N ALA A 285 -11.41 12.96 31.99
CA ALA A 285 -11.29 14.41 31.83
C ALA A 285 -9.97 14.85 31.15
N GLU A 286 -8.85 14.18 31.45
CA GLU A 286 -7.57 14.49 30.80
C GLU A 286 -7.56 14.15 29.30
N HIS A 287 -8.14 13.01 28.93
CA HIS A 287 -8.29 12.61 27.53
C HIS A 287 -9.08 13.67 26.76
N TRP A 288 -10.20 14.14 27.33
CA TRP A 288 -11.02 15.18 26.73
C TRP A 288 -10.31 16.51 26.56
N GLN A 289 -9.27 16.82 27.33
CA GLN A 289 -8.53 18.09 27.17
C GLN A 289 -7.35 17.98 26.20
N ARG A 290 -6.75 16.79 26.11
CA ARG A 290 -5.45 16.59 25.44
C ARG A 290 -5.56 15.88 24.11
N ALA A 291 -6.55 15.01 23.92
CA ALA A 291 -6.67 14.25 22.69
C ALA A 291 -6.92 15.17 21.49
N ASP A 292 -6.31 14.83 20.37
CA ASP A 292 -6.62 15.44 19.07
C ASP A 292 -7.68 14.62 18.36
N VAL A 293 -7.70 13.29 18.56
CA VAL A 293 -8.69 12.37 17.99
C VAL A 293 -9.18 11.38 19.03
N ILE A 294 -10.50 11.13 19.08
CA ILE A 294 -11.08 10.09 19.93
C ILE A 294 -11.91 9.12 19.09
N ALA A 295 -11.51 7.85 19.08
CA ALA A 295 -12.22 6.80 18.35
C ALA A 295 -13.04 5.93 19.30
N PHE A 296 -14.34 5.82 19.04
CA PHE A 296 -15.26 4.99 19.80
C PHE A 296 -15.58 3.70 19.03
N TYR A 297 -15.22 2.55 19.60
CA TYR A 297 -15.62 1.24 19.10
C TYR A 297 -16.05 0.35 20.27
N HIS A 298 -17.33 0.45 20.62
CA HIS A 298 -17.91 -0.20 21.78
C HIS A 298 -19.41 -0.51 21.58
N ASP A 299 -19.98 -1.29 22.50
CA ASP A 299 -21.38 -1.77 22.58
C ASP A 299 -22.49 -0.68 22.68
N ASN A 300 -22.15 0.60 22.49
CA ASN A 300 -23.04 1.78 22.51
C ASN A 300 -24.25 1.70 23.47
N PRO A 301 -24.06 1.77 24.81
CA PRO A 301 -25.13 1.59 25.79
C PRO A 301 -26.10 2.80 25.94
N ALA A 302 -26.17 3.68 24.93
CA ALA A 302 -26.85 4.98 24.88
C ALA A 302 -26.03 6.19 25.33
N TRP A 303 -26.22 7.31 24.63
CA TRP A 303 -25.59 8.61 24.88
C TRP A 303 -26.45 9.45 25.81
N THR A 304 -25.85 9.99 26.86
CA THR A 304 -26.50 10.88 27.83
C THR A 304 -26.25 12.35 27.49
N ALA A 305 -27.14 13.24 27.94
CA ALA A 305 -26.96 14.68 27.74
C ALA A 305 -25.67 15.24 28.37
N ALA A 306 -25.13 14.57 29.40
CA ALA A 306 -23.83 14.93 29.97
C ALA A 306 -22.68 14.59 29.02
N GLN A 307 -22.72 13.38 28.43
CA GLN A 307 -21.73 12.93 27.45
C GLN A 307 -21.73 13.78 26.18
N THR A 308 -22.89 14.26 25.74
CA THR A 308 -22.97 15.19 24.60
C THR A 308 -22.24 16.50 24.89
N LYS A 309 -22.30 17.03 26.13
CA LYS A 309 -21.55 18.24 26.50
C LYS A 309 -20.04 18.05 26.42
N ASP A 310 -19.54 16.89 26.85
CA ASP A 310 -18.11 16.56 26.73
C ASP A 310 -17.68 16.51 25.25
N LEU A 311 -18.52 15.92 24.39
CA LEU A 311 -18.27 15.85 22.95
C LEU A 311 -18.35 17.22 22.28
N ASP A 312 -19.35 18.04 22.60
CA ASP A 312 -19.51 19.38 22.04
C ASP A 312 -18.30 20.26 22.40
N ALA A 313 -17.90 20.27 23.68
CA ALA A 313 -16.69 20.96 24.12
C ALA A 313 -15.42 20.43 23.44
N PHE A 314 -15.42 19.14 23.05
CA PHE A 314 -14.31 18.53 22.34
C PHE A 314 -14.20 18.98 20.88
N LEU A 315 -15.33 18.98 20.18
CA LEU A 315 -15.42 19.42 18.79
C LEU A 315 -15.22 20.94 18.67
N GLU A 316 -15.72 21.74 19.62
CA GLU A 316 -15.57 23.21 19.63
C GLU A 316 -14.11 23.65 19.69
N ARG A 317 -13.25 22.91 20.38
CA ARG A 317 -11.80 23.21 20.40
C ARG A 317 -11.02 22.63 19.21
N GLY A 318 -11.71 21.99 18.26
CA GLY A 318 -11.13 21.41 17.05
C GLY A 318 -10.63 19.96 17.18
N GLY A 319 -11.08 19.22 18.20
CA GLY A 319 -10.86 17.77 18.28
C GLY A 319 -11.65 17.02 17.21
N GLY A 320 -11.15 15.83 16.81
CA GLY A 320 -11.74 14.96 15.78
C GLY A 320 -12.19 13.58 16.26
#